data_AF-A0A931ATD0-F1
#
_entry.id   AF-A0A931ATD0-F1
#
_cell.length_a   1.000
_cell.length_b   1.000
_cell.length_c   1.000
_cell.angle_alpha   90.00
_cell.angle_beta   90.00
_cell.angle_gamma   90.00
#
_symmetry.space_group_name_H-M   'P 1'
#
loop_
_entity.id
_entity.type
_entity.pdbx_description
1 polymer ?
#
loop_
_entity_poly.entity_id
_entity_poly.type
_entity_poly.pdbx_seq_one_letter_code
_entity_poly.pdbx_strand_id
1 'polypeptide(L)'
;MKTRSNNSGDMNGMVDKSTPFANYQSEKGSFYFTCRSHHQYYNKLVKETGTAANDWERFTLFYLLASIKRFRETPDKFLFLKEVRPNPQAFKENLNWDEQVLVQLAFYLYTGRDIFKISLLDLFTNLDEENTLIAINAIKLRFNITFELFKK
;
A
#
# COMPACT_ATOMS: atom_id res chain seq x y z
N MET A 1 -32.05 -4.12 38.41
CA MET A 1 -32.70 -4.80 37.26
C MET A 1 -33.55 -3.75 36.55
N LYS A 2 -33.51 -3.45 35.25
CA LYS A 2 -32.82 -4.00 34.08
C LYS A 2 -32.47 -2.81 33.17
N THR A 3 -31.32 -2.92 32.53
CA THR A 3 -30.76 -2.08 31.47
C THR A 3 -31.63 -2.08 30.20
N ARG A 4 -31.61 -0.97 29.45
CA ARG A 4 -31.97 -0.99 28.02
C ARG A 4 -30.83 -0.38 27.19
N SER A 5 -30.17 -1.31 26.52
CA SER A 5 -29.25 -1.14 25.39
C SER A 5 -29.96 -0.45 24.23
N ASN A 6 -29.25 0.41 23.49
CA ASN A 6 -29.59 0.74 22.11
C ASN A 6 -28.38 0.49 21.21
N ASN A 7 -28.64 -0.36 20.22
CA ASN A 7 -27.72 -0.99 19.29
C ASN A 7 -26.94 -0.02 18.41
N SER A 8 -25.66 -0.36 18.25
CA SER A 8 -24.83 -0.05 17.08
C SER A 8 -25.50 -0.54 15.80
N GLY A 9 -25.73 0.37 14.86
CA GLY A 9 -26.21 0.05 13.52
C GLY A 9 -25.16 -0.74 12.74
N ASP A 10 -25.46 -2.01 12.53
CA ASP A 10 -24.83 -2.90 11.56
C ASP A 10 -25.03 -2.34 10.15
N MET A 11 -23.95 -1.83 9.53
CA MET A 11 -23.92 -1.58 8.09
C MET A 11 -23.38 -2.81 7.36
N ASN A 12 -24.19 -3.87 7.33
CA ASN A 12 -24.05 -4.97 6.38
C ASN A 12 -24.52 -4.49 5.00
N GLY A 13 -23.65 -3.74 4.33
CA GLY A 13 -23.76 -3.48 2.89
C GLY A 13 -23.32 -4.72 2.11
N MET A 14 -24.26 -5.29 1.36
CA MET A 14 -24.09 -6.39 0.42
C MET A 14 -22.75 -6.34 -0.33
N VAL A 15 -22.00 -7.44 -0.24
CA VAL A 15 -20.80 -7.67 -1.05
C VAL A 15 -21.26 -8.04 -2.45
N ASP A 16 -21.29 -7.06 -3.33
CA ASP A 16 -21.37 -7.31 -4.76
C ASP A 16 -20.06 -7.95 -5.23
N LYS A 17 -20.12 -9.26 -5.53
CA LYS A 17 -19.01 -10.06 -6.04
C LYS A 17 -18.84 -9.97 -7.56
N SER A 18 -19.59 -9.09 -8.23
CA SER A 18 -19.65 -9.04 -9.70
C SER A 18 -18.71 -8.04 -10.37
N THR A 19 -18.02 -7.19 -9.60
CA THR A 19 -16.95 -6.32 -10.14
C THR A 19 -15.58 -6.88 -9.78
N PRO A 20 -14.76 -7.29 -10.75
CA PRO A 20 -13.37 -7.60 -10.48
C PRO A 20 -12.68 -6.28 -10.17
N PHE A 21 -12.33 -6.10 -8.90
CA PHE A 21 -11.38 -5.09 -8.41
C PHE A 21 -11.94 -3.67 -8.26
N ALA A 22 -12.12 -3.25 -7.01
CA ALA A 22 -12.57 -1.92 -6.66
C ALA A 22 -11.46 -0.89 -6.93
N ASN A 23 -11.67 -0.04 -7.94
CA ASN A 23 -10.97 1.23 -8.10
C ASN A 23 -11.32 2.15 -6.93
N TYR A 24 -10.62 2.02 -5.81
CA TYR A 24 -10.78 2.95 -4.71
C TYR A 24 -10.09 4.26 -5.07
N GLN A 25 -10.89 5.27 -5.42
CA GLN A 25 -10.40 6.62 -5.71
C GLN A 25 -9.91 7.24 -4.39
N SER A 26 -8.64 7.61 -4.33
CA SER A 26 -8.20 8.61 -3.35
C SER A 26 -8.50 10.00 -3.92
N GLU A 27 -8.52 11.03 -3.08
CA GLU A 27 -8.74 12.43 -3.51
C GLU A 27 -7.73 12.93 -4.55
N LYS A 28 -6.67 12.15 -4.86
CA LYS A 28 -5.56 12.52 -5.74
C LYS A 28 -5.47 11.68 -7.02
N GLY A 29 -6.46 10.85 -7.32
CA GLY A 29 -6.52 10.04 -8.54
C GLY A 29 -7.05 8.62 -8.29
N SER A 30 -7.44 7.94 -9.37
CA SER A 30 -7.80 6.53 -9.32
C SER A 30 -6.54 5.68 -9.23
N PHE A 31 -6.16 5.28 -8.01
CA PHE A 31 -5.11 4.30 -7.79
C PHE A 31 -5.73 2.90 -7.73
N TYR A 32 -5.05 1.93 -8.34
CA TYR A 32 -5.45 0.54 -8.26
C TYR A 32 -5.19 0.01 -6.84
N PHE A 33 -6.17 -0.60 -6.20
CA PHE A 33 -5.97 -1.32 -4.94
C PHE A 33 -6.39 -2.77 -5.14
N THR A 34 -5.51 -3.71 -4.81
CA THR A 34 -5.74 -5.16 -4.96
C THR A 34 -6.99 -5.65 -4.23
N CYS A 35 -7.28 -5.09 -3.06
CA CYS A 35 -8.50 -5.42 -2.32
C CYS A 35 -8.92 -4.29 -1.37
N ARG A 36 -10.12 -4.43 -0.79
CA ARG A 36 -10.66 -3.51 0.23
C ARG A 36 -9.69 -3.32 1.40
N SER A 37 -9.07 -4.39 1.87
CA SER A 37 -8.13 -4.34 3.00
C SER A 37 -6.87 -3.54 2.68
N HIS A 38 -6.38 -3.61 1.43
CA HIS A 38 -5.27 -2.77 0.98
C HIS A 38 -5.65 -1.29 1.05
N HIS A 39 -6.79 -0.89 0.47
CA HIS A 39 -7.25 0.51 0.53
C HIS A 39 -7.51 1.02 1.96
N GLN A 40 -8.19 0.23 2.79
CA GLN A 40 -8.48 0.61 4.17
C GLN A 40 -7.20 0.81 4.99
N TYR A 41 -6.23 -0.07 4.81
CA TYR A 41 -4.97 0.01 5.56
C TYR A 41 -4.08 1.16 5.09
N TYR A 42 -4.05 1.42 3.77
CA TYR A 42 -3.40 2.61 3.22
C TYR A 42 -3.94 3.90 3.86
N ASN A 43 -5.26 4.08 3.89
CA ASN A 43 -5.88 5.25 4.50
C ASN A 43 -5.61 5.35 6.01
N LYS A 44 -5.55 4.20 6.71
CA LYS A 44 -5.16 4.15 8.11
C LYS A 44 -3.75 4.72 8.31
N LEU A 45 -2.76 4.25 7.55
CA LEU A 45 -1.36 4.71 7.65
C LEU A 45 -1.24 6.20 7.37
N VAL A 46 -1.90 6.68 6.30
CA VAL A 46 -1.91 8.11 5.93
C VAL A 46 -2.46 8.97 7.07
N LYS A 47 -3.60 8.54 7.66
CA LYS A 47 -4.27 9.27 8.76
C LYS A 47 -3.45 9.26 10.03
N GLU A 48 -2.92 8.10 10.44
CA GLU A 48 -2.16 7.95 11.69
C GLU A 48 -0.85 8.72 11.70
N THR A 49 -0.22 8.86 10.53
CA THR A 49 1.05 9.56 10.38
C THR A 49 0.91 11.05 10.07
N GLY A 50 -0.33 11.56 9.92
CA GLY A 50 -0.59 12.95 9.56
C GLY A 50 0.12 13.37 8.28
N THR A 51 0.13 12.48 7.27
CA THR A 51 0.89 12.69 6.04
C THR A 51 0.43 13.96 5.33
N ALA A 52 1.37 14.87 5.04
CA ALA A 52 1.07 16.12 4.36
C ALA A 52 0.57 15.85 2.94
N ALA A 53 -0.30 16.72 2.43
CA ALA A 53 -0.92 16.51 1.13
C ALA A 53 0.10 16.39 -0.03
N ASN A 54 1.28 16.96 0.08
CA ASN A 54 2.33 16.92 -0.95
C ASN A 54 3.42 15.87 -0.69
N ASP A 55 3.28 15.03 0.33
CA ASP A 55 4.28 14.02 0.72
C ASP A 55 4.08 12.71 -0.09
N TRP A 56 4.43 12.79 -1.37
CA TRP A 56 4.31 11.68 -2.32
C TRP A 56 5.20 10.49 -1.95
N GLU A 57 6.32 10.74 -1.29
CA GLU A 57 7.21 9.76 -0.69
C GLU A 57 6.45 8.85 0.26
N ARG A 58 5.78 9.42 1.27
CA ARG A 58 5.03 8.65 2.27
C ARG A 58 3.79 8.01 1.68
N PHE A 59 3.06 8.69 0.78
CA PHE A 59 1.94 8.06 0.08
C PHE A 59 2.39 6.81 -0.66
N THR A 60 3.50 6.89 -1.38
CA THR A 60 4.03 5.75 -2.14
C THR A 60 4.46 4.60 -1.20
N LEU A 61 5.18 4.93 -0.13
CA LEU A 61 5.59 3.95 0.87
C LEU A 61 4.38 3.21 1.45
N PHE A 62 3.38 3.95 1.92
CA PHE A 62 2.21 3.37 2.56
C PHE A 62 1.34 2.60 1.59
N TYR A 63 1.25 3.02 0.33
CA TYR A 63 0.54 2.28 -0.70
C TYR A 63 1.15 0.89 -0.91
N LEU A 64 2.47 0.82 -1.14
CA LEU A 64 3.16 -0.47 -1.32
C LEU A 64 3.10 -1.36 -0.07
N LEU A 65 3.38 -0.81 1.11
CA LEU A 65 3.33 -1.59 2.36
C LEU A 65 1.90 -2.08 2.67
N ALA A 66 0.90 -1.24 2.43
CA ALA A 66 -0.50 -1.62 2.61
C ALA A 66 -0.97 -2.68 1.62
N SER A 67 -0.27 -2.91 0.50
CA SER A 67 -0.58 -4.00 -0.44
C SER A 67 -0.20 -5.39 0.10
N ILE A 68 0.81 -5.46 0.97
CA ILE A 68 1.37 -6.70 1.51
C ILE A 68 0.54 -7.21 2.67
N LYS A 69 -0.08 -8.39 2.53
CA LYS A 69 -0.96 -8.97 3.55
C LYS A 69 -0.25 -9.17 4.89
N ARG A 70 0.93 -9.79 4.87
CA ARG A 70 1.71 -10.08 6.08
C ARG A 70 2.11 -8.83 6.85
N PHE A 71 2.38 -7.74 6.13
CA PHE A 71 2.68 -6.44 6.72
C PHE A 71 1.46 -5.89 7.47
N ARG A 72 0.27 -5.93 6.86
CA ARG A 72 -0.97 -5.45 7.51
C ARG A 72 -1.28 -6.18 8.81
N GLU A 73 -1.00 -7.48 8.86
CA GLU A 73 -1.26 -8.33 10.02
C GLU A 73 -0.31 -8.05 11.19
N THR A 74 0.96 -7.69 10.91
CA THR A 74 1.99 -7.50 11.94
C THR A 74 2.93 -6.30 11.65
N PRO A 75 2.39 -5.07 11.52
CA PRO A 75 3.16 -3.92 11.02
C PRO A 75 4.40 -3.58 11.87
N ASP A 76 4.25 -3.65 13.19
CA ASP A 76 5.32 -3.29 14.14
C ASP A 76 6.54 -4.22 14.06
N LYS A 77 6.38 -5.41 13.47
CA LYS A 77 7.49 -6.32 13.20
C LYS A 77 8.42 -5.79 12.11
N PHE A 78 7.84 -5.07 11.15
CA PHE A 78 8.47 -4.69 9.89
C PHE A 78 8.89 -3.23 9.85
N LEU A 79 8.12 -2.34 10.48
CA LEU A 79 8.31 -0.91 10.40
C LEU A 79 8.06 -0.25 11.75
N PHE A 80 9.05 0.50 12.22
CA PHE A 80 8.83 1.46 13.30
C PHE A 80 8.16 2.70 12.73
N LEU A 81 6.82 2.72 12.73
CA LEU A 81 6.02 3.71 12.00
C LEU A 81 6.33 5.17 12.37
N LYS A 82 6.65 5.45 13.64
CA LYS A 82 7.00 6.82 14.11
C LYS A 82 8.27 7.37 13.45
N GLU A 83 9.23 6.51 13.16
CA GLU A 83 10.52 6.88 12.57
C GLU A 83 10.61 6.53 11.08
N VAL A 84 9.58 5.85 10.56
CA VAL A 84 9.56 5.26 9.21
C VAL A 84 10.84 4.46 8.95
N ARG A 85 11.26 3.69 9.95
CA ARG A 85 12.51 2.93 9.92
C ARG A 85 12.22 1.45 9.63
N PRO A 86 12.79 0.86 8.56
CA PRO A 86 12.62 -0.55 8.26
C PRO A 86 13.30 -1.44 9.30
N ASN A 87 12.77 -2.65 9.47
CA ASN A 87 13.48 -3.79 10.03
C ASN A 87 13.84 -4.78 8.91
N PRO A 88 15.03 -4.64 8.26
CA PRO A 88 15.44 -5.48 7.14
C PRO A 88 15.38 -6.98 7.41
N GLN A 89 15.72 -7.38 8.64
CA GLN A 89 15.72 -8.78 9.03
C GLN A 89 14.30 -9.37 9.03
N ALA A 90 13.33 -8.62 9.53
CA ALA A 90 11.94 -9.05 9.53
C ALA A 90 11.41 -9.28 8.11
N PHE A 91 11.78 -8.43 7.14
CA PHE A 91 11.38 -8.63 5.75
C PHE A 91 11.93 -9.94 5.18
N LYS A 92 13.22 -10.21 5.38
CA LYS A 92 13.88 -11.41 4.86
C LYS A 92 13.30 -12.70 5.44
N GLU A 93 12.94 -12.71 6.72
CA GLU A 93 12.47 -13.91 7.42
C GLU A 93 10.98 -14.19 7.24
N ASN A 94 10.16 -13.17 7.00
CA ASN A 94 8.71 -13.29 7.13
C ASN A 94 7.93 -13.04 5.85
N LEU A 95 8.55 -12.44 4.83
CA LEU A 95 7.93 -12.17 3.54
C LEU A 95 8.38 -13.18 2.49
N ASN A 96 7.49 -13.50 1.55
CA ASN A 96 7.88 -14.24 0.36
C ASN A 96 8.71 -13.33 -0.58
N TRP A 97 9.24 -13.90 -1.67
CA TRP A 97 10.13 -13.17 -2.57
C TRP A 97 9.45 -11.92 -3.18
N ASP A 98 8.22 -12.05 -3.69
CA ASP A 98 7.48 -10.92 -4.30
C ASP A 98 7.19 -9.80 -3.29
N GLU A 99 6.76 -10.17 -2.09
CA GLU A 99 6.53 -9.24 -0.99
C GLU A 99 7.83 -8.53 -0.59
N GLN A 100 8.96 -9.24 -0.52
CA GLN A 100 10.27 -8.64 -0.25
C GLN A 100 10.64 -7.61 -1.33
N VAL A 101 10.33 -7.92 -2.60
CA VAL A 101 10.58 -7.02 -3.73
C VAL A 101 9.72 -5.77 -3.68
N LEU A 102 8.44 -5.89 -3.29
CA LEU A 102 7.58 -4.72 -3.10
C LEU A 102 8.04 -3.83 -1.95
N VAL A 103 8.50 -4.40 -0.84
CA VAL A 103 9.09 -3.62 0.26
C VAL A 103 10.35 -2.88 -0.20
N GLN A 104 11.20 -3.60 -0.91
CA GLN A 104 12.42 -3.08 -1.51
C GLN A 104 12.13 -1.87 -2.39
N LEU A 105 11.14 -1.98 -3.29
CA LEU A 105 10.66 -0.87 -4.10
C LEU A 105 10.13 0.29 -3.23
N ALA A 106 9.36 -0.02 -2.19
CA ALA A 106 8.71 0.98 -1.35
C ALA A 106 9.73 1.92 -0.70
N PHE A 107 10.81 1.35 -0.15
CA PHE A 107 11.87 2.14 0.45
C PHE A 107 12.77 2.83 -0.57
N TYR A 108 12.98 2.24 -1.75
CA TYR A 108 13.66 2.92 -2.83
C TYR A 108 12.92 4.19 -3.24
N LEU A 109 11.60 4.09 -3.47
CA LEU A 109 10.76 5.24 -3.85
C LEU A 109 10.62 6.26 -2.72
N TYR A 110 10.59 5.82 -1.46
CA TYR A 110 10.53 6.70 -0.28
C TYR A 110 11.83 7.48 -0.06
N THR A 111 12.99 6.80 -0.09
CA THR A 111 14.28 7.40 0.28
C THR A 111 15.06 7.99 -0.90
N GLY A 112 14.73 7.57 -2.12
CA GLY A 112 15.53 7.85 -3.32
C GLY A 112 16.90 7.16 -3.31
N ARG A 113 17.13 6.19 -2.41
CA ARG A 113 18.40 5.49 -2.25
C ARG A 113 18.20 3.99 -2.38
N ASP A 114 19.18 3.34 -2.99
CA ASP A 114 19.21 1.89 -3.06
C ASP A 114 19.80 1.30 -1.77
N ILE A 115 18.95 1.20 -0.75
CA ILE A 115 19.34 0.66 0.57
C ILE A 115 19.40 -0.88 0.61
N PHE A 116 18.82 -1.55 -0.40
CA PHE A 116 18.74 -3.01 -0.48
C PHE A 116 19.55 -3.61 -1.63
N LYS A 117 20.22 -2.78 -2.46
CA LYS A 117 21.03 -3.16 -3.63
C LYS A 117 20.20 -3.87 -4.72
N ILE A 118 19.14 -3.21 -5.18
CA ILE A 118 18.10 -3.79 -6.04
C ILE A 118 18.35 -3.37 -7.49
N SER A 119 18.32 -4.33 -8.40
CA SER A 119 18.16 -4.06 -9.84
C SER A 119 16.68 -3.93 -10.19
N LEU A 120 16.30 -2.83 -10.85
CA LEU A 120 14.92 -2.65 -11.36
C LEU A 120 14.54 -3.74 -12.38
N LEU A 121 15.51 -4.26 -13.14
CA LEU A 121 15.27 -5.38 -14.05
C LEU A 121 14.92 -6.65 -13.28
N ASP A 122 15.69 -6.96 -12.23
CA ASP A 122 15.45 -8.15 -11.40
C ASP A 122 14.11 -8.04 -10.67
N LEU A 123 13.73 -6.82 -10.29
CA LEU A 123 12.45 -6.48 -9.68
C LEU A 123 11.28 -6.86 -10.59
N PHE A 124 11.26 -6.35 -11.83
CA PHE A 124 10.11 -6.57 -12.72
C PHE A 124 10.09 -7.93 -13.43
N THR A 125 11.23 -8.63 -13.52
CA THR A 125 11.30 -9.92 -14.23
C THR A 125 10.57 -11.05 -13.50
N ASN A 126 10.44 -10.92 -12.18
CA ASN A 126 10.02 -12.02 -11.31
C ASN A 126 8.71 -11.76 -10.56
N LEU A 127 8.17 -10.54 -10.61
CA LEU A 127 6.86 -10.25 -10.02
C LEU A 127 5.73 -10.87 -10.85
N ASP A 128 4.70 -11.37 -10.17
CA ASP A 128 3.44 -11.71 -10.83
C ASP A 128 2.73 -10.47 -11.39
N GLU A 129 1.67 -10.69 -12.17
CA GLU A 129 0.92 -9.62 -12.83
C GLU A 129 0.31 -8.63 -11.82
N GLU A 130 -0.23 -9.12 -10.71
CA GLU A 130 -0.86 -8.29 -9.68
C GLU A 130 0.16 -7.37 -9.00
N ASN A 131 1.30 -7.92 -8.56
CA ASN A 131 2.37 -7.17 -7.91
C ASN A 131 3.09 -6.25 -8.89
N THR A 132 3.19 -6.63 -10.17
CA THR A 132 3.68 -5.74 -11.24
C THR A 132 2.78 -4.51 -11.39
N LEU A 133 1.46 -4.71 -11.39
CA LEU A 133 0.50 -3.60 -11.48
C LEU A 133 0.58 -2.68 -10.24
N ILE A 134 0.72 -3.25 -9.03
CA ILE A 134 0.95 -2.47 -7.81
C ILE A 134 2.24 -1.65 -7.94
N ALA A 135 3.35 -2.27 -8.34
CA ALA A 135 4.65 -1.61 -8.49
C ALA A 135 4.57 -0.42 -9.46
N ILE A 136 3.92 -0.60 -10.61
CA ILE A 136 3.72 0.47 -11.60
C ILE A 136 2.86 1.61 -11.04
N ASN A 137 1.77 1.30 -10.33
CA ASN A 137 0.92 2.32 -9.72
C ASN A 137 1.64 3.09 -8.61
N ALA A 138 2.50 2.43 -7.85
CA ALA A 138 3.35 3.08 -6.85
C ALA A 138 4.33 4.06 -7.50
N ILE A 139 4.97 3.68 -8.62
CA ILE A 139 5.84 4.58 -9.39
C ILE A 139 5.05 5.78 -9.91
N LYS A 140 3.86 5.56 -10.47
CA LYS A 140 2.99 6.66 -10.93
C LYS A 140 2.61 7.61 -9.79
N LEU A 141 2.24 7.05 -8.63
CA LEU A 141 1.93 7.82 -7.42
C LEU A 141 3.13 8.67 -6.98
N ARG A 142 4.35 8.09 -6.97
CA ARG A 142 5.57 8.80 -6.58
C ARG A 142 5.85 10.04 -7.42
N PHE A 143 5.62 9.93 -8.73
CA PHE A 143 5.88 11.00 -9.69
C PHE A 143 4.64 11.80 -10.05
N ASN A 144 3.52 11.58 -9.35
CA ASN A 144 2.23 12.23 -9.60
C ASN A 144 1.81 12.18 -11.09
N ILE A 145 1.97 11.01 -11.72
CA ILE A 145 1.62 10.77 -13.13
C ILE A 145 0.16 10.31 -13.21
N THR A 146 -0.72 11.16 -13.74
CA THR A 146 -2.12 10.80 -14.04
C THR A 146 -2.29 10.43 -15.52
N PHE A 147 -3.19 9.49 -15.82
CA PHE A 147 -3.46 9.02 -17.20
C PHE A 147 -4.12 10.06 -18.12
N GLU A 148 -4.43 11.26 -17.62
CA GLU A 148 -5.02 12.34 -18.42
C GLU A 148 -4.07 12.85 -19.53
N LEU A 149 -2.77 12.53 -19.47
CA LEU A 149 -1.76 12.99 -20.44
C LEU A 149 -1.83 12.33 -21.84
N PHE A 150 -2.74 11.38 -22.08
CA PHE A 150 -2.85 10.69 -23.39
C PHE A 150 -4.23 10.81 -24.06
N LYS A 151 -5.05 11.80 -23.69
CA LYS A 151 -6.17 12.22 -24.55
C LYS A 151 -5.63 13.16 -25.62
N LYS A 152 -5.18 12.60 -26.75
CA LYS A 152 -5.04 13.34 -28.02
C LYS A 152 -6.37 13.38 -28.74
#